data_AF-A0A1F6PQS5-F1
#
_entry.id   AF-A0A1F6PQS5-F1
#
_cell.length_a   1.000
_cell.length_b   1.000
_cell.length_c   1.000
_cell.angle_alpha   90.00
_cell.angle_beta   90.00
_cell.angle_gamma   90.00
#
_symmetry.space_group_name_H-M   'P 1'
#
loop_
_entity.id
_entity.type
_entity.pdbx_description
1 polymer ?
#
loop_
_entity_poly.entity_id
_entity_poly.type
_entity_poly.pdbx_seq_one_letter_code
_entity_poly.pdbx_strand_id
1 'polypeptide(L)'
;MVFQISMLHHEVFEYLMKRKSQDQDFFFRPRIVDRDNRLAKGYWFLGDDNYLSVSFWSAGEASNKTPNICIEITNKRETRVILSAKDSEGTIPFLQETANKCTGYRKINKSAWQKNYQGIDYLAHLESFLNEDKPIIDSLIESMDPPGVGFLDDAFHEQYVGRIIDQRAKRRQSFNSKAPVVRKISK
;
A
#
# COMPACT_ATOMS: atom_id res chain seq x y z
N MET A 1 15.07 -12.53 -11.62
CA MET A 1 14.21 -13.50 -10.92
C MET A 1 12.89 -12.81 -10.62
N VAL A 2 11.75 -13.42 -10.99
CA VAL A 2 10.41 -12.89 -10.72
C VAL A 2 9.93 -13.48 -9.39
N PHE A 3 9.59 -12.65 -8.42
CA PHE A 3 9.03 -13.09 -7.14
C PHE A 3 7.53 -13.34 -7.26
N GLN A 4 7.01 -14.28 -6.45
CA GLN A 4 5.58 -14.45 -6.33
C GLN A 4 4.99 -13.21 -5.63
N ILE A 5 4.20 -12.43 -6.36
CA ILE A 5 3.68 -11.15 -5.89
C ILE A 5 2.89 -11.26 -4.58
N SER A 6 2.21 -12.38 -4.35
CA SER A 6 1.46 -12.63 -3.11
C SER A 6 2.36 -12.72 -1.87
N MET A 7 3.63 -13.12 -2.03
CA MET A 7 4.61 -13.06 -0.95
C MET A 7 4.99 -11.61 -0.64
N LEU A 8 5.21 -10.79 -1.67
CA LEU A 8 5.48 -9.35 -1.48
C LEU A 8 4.31 -8.65 -0.77
N HIS A 9 3.08 -8.94 -1.17
CA HIS A 9 1.90 -8.46 -0.44
C HIS A 9 1.94 -8.87 1.04
N HIS A 10 2.29 -10.13 1.33
CA HIS A 10 2.35 -10.62 2.69
C HIS A 10 3.44 -9.93 3.51
N GLU A 11 4.66 -9.84 3.00
CA GLU A 11 5.80 -9.19 3.66
C GLU A 11 5.52 -7.70 3.94
N VAL A 12 4.98 -6.97 2.96
CA VAL A 12 4.58 -5.57 3.13
C VAL A 12 3.46 -5.44 4.18
N PHE A 13 2.46 -6.34 4.16
CA PHE A 13 1.39 -6.29 5.15
C PHE A 13 1.90 -6.56 6.57
N GLU A 14 2.76 -7.56 6.77
CA GLU A 14 3.37 -7.83 8.08
C GLU A 14 4.19 -6.64 8.58
N TYR A 15 4.99 -6.03 7.69
CA TYR A 15 5.76 -4.84 8.02
C TYR A 15 4.86 -3.69 8.49
N LEU A 16 3.78 -3.40 7.75
CA LEU A 16 2.86 -2.31 8.08
C LEU A 16 2.04 -2.60 9.35
N MET A 17 1.64 -3.84 9.59
CA MET A 17 0.98 -4.22 10.85
C MET A 17 1.92 -4.10 12.04
N LYS A 18 3.21 -4.43 11.87
CA LYS A 18 4.21 -4.19 12.92
C LYS A 18 4.31 -2.70 13.23
N ARG A 19 4.32 -1.82 12.23
CA ARG A 19 4.28 -0.35 12.43
C ARG A 19 3.02 0.10 13.18
N LYS A 20 1.81 -0.36 12.79
CA LYS A 20 0.55 -0.07 13.53
C LYS A 20 0.61 -0.54 14.99
N SER A 21 1.29 -1.65 15.28
CA SER A 21 1.42 -2.13 16.67
C SER A 21 2.32 -1.23 17.54
N GLN A 22 3.22 -0.46 16.92
CA GLN A 22 4.13 0.47 17.56
C GLN A 22 3.56 1.90 17.66
N ASP A 23 2.65 2.24 16.76
CA ASP A 23 2.02 3.56 16.64
C ASP A 23 0.54 3.36 16.30
N GLN A 24 -0.35 3.64 17.26
CA GLN A 24 -1.78 3.46 17.07
C GLN A 24 -2.37 4.47 16.07
N ASP A 25 -1.70 5.56 15.74
CA ASP A 25 -2.18 6.54 14.76
C ASP A 25 -1.61 6.27 13.36
N PHE A 26 -0.84 5.18 13.20
CA PHE A 26 -0.31 4.75 11.91
C PHE A 26 -1.37 4.03 11.08
N PHE A 27 -1.86 4.65 10.01
CA PHE A 27 -2.83 4.04 9.09
C PHE A 27 -2.25 3.79 7.71
N PHE A 28 -2.78 2.76 7.03
CA PHE A 28 -2.44 2.45 5.64
C PHE A 28 -3.67 1.96 4.88
N ARG A 29 -3.63 2.10 3.56
CA ARG A 29 -4.73 1.80 2.64
C ARG A 29 -4.56 0.42 1.99
N PRO A 30 -5.30 -0.61 2.42
CA PRO A 30 -5.34 -1.89 1.74
C PRO A 30 -6.21 -1.86 0.47
N ARG A 31 -6.35 -3.01 -0.18
CA ARG A 31 -7.32 -3.22 -1.26
C ARG A 31 -8.75 -3.05 -0.75
N ILE A 32 -9.42 -1.99 -1.19
CA ILE A 32 -10.83 -1.69 -0.87
C ILE A 32 -11.80 -2.61 -1.64
N VAL A 33 -11.55 -2.82 -2.93
CA VAL A 33 -12.44 -3.62 -3.80
C VAL A 33 -11.79 -4.94 -4.17
N ASP A 34 -12.46 -6.04 -3.81
CA ASP A 34 -12.02 -7.40 -4.08
C ASP A 34 -12.57 -7.96 -5.40
N ARG A 35 -12.15 -7.37 -6.52
CA ARG A 35 -12.46 -7.92 -7.85
C ARG A 35 -11.65 -9.21 -8.06
N ASP A 36 -12.25 -10.22 -8.72
CA ASP A 36 -11.62 -11.49 -9.07
C ASP A 36 -11.10 -12.32 -7.87
N ASN A 37 -11.69 -12.09 -6.68
CA ASN A 37 -11.34 -12.78 -5.43
C ASN A 37 -9.84 -12.72 -5.11
N ARG A 38 -9.26 -11.53 -5.34
CA ARG A 38 -7.84 -11.20 -5.17
C ARG A 38 -7.42 -11.29 -3.70
N LEU A 39 -8.30 -10.95 -2.76
CA LEU A 39 -8.02 -11.15 -1.32
C LEU A 39 -7.85 -12.64 -1.00
N ALA A 40 -8.72 -13.54 -1.49
CA ALA A 40 -8.52 -14.97 -1.25
C ALA A 40 -7.20 -15.50 -1.84
N LYS A 41 -6.72 -14.90 -2.93
CA LYS A 41 -5.44 -15.23 -3.57
C LYS A 41 -4.22 -14.60 -2.88
N GLY A 42 -4.41 -13.60 -2.02
CA GLY A 42 -3.34 -12.98 -1.22
C GLY A 42 -2.87 -11.60 -1.68
N TYR A 43 -3.70 -10.91 -2.45
CA TYR A 43 -3.40 -9.58 -2.96
C TYR A 43 -4.00 -8.53 -2.02
N TRP A 44 -3.28 -8.25 -0.93
CA TRP A 44 -3.75 -7.38 0.16
C TRP A 44 -3.82 -5.90 -0.20
N PHE A 45 -3.07 -5.50 -1.22
CA PHE A 45 -2.98 -4.12 -1.70
C PHE A 45 -3.47 -4.04 -3.15
N LEU A 46 -3.65 -2.81 -3.67
CA LEU A 46 -3.92 -2.60 -5.09
C LEU A 46 -2.76 -3.13 -5.94
N GLY A 47 -3.03 -3.36 -7.23
CA GLY A 47 -2.08 -3.97 -8.16
C GLY A 47 -2.56 -5.30 -8.74
N ASP A 48 -1.64 -6.01 -9.36
CA ASP A 48 -1.84 -7.24 -10.13
C ASP A 48 -0.66 -8.21 -9.96
N ASP A 49 -0.37 -9.04 -10.96
CA ASP A 49 0.71 -10.03 -10.88
C ASP A 49 2.12 -9.43 -11.07
N ASN A 50 2.18 -8.15 -11.46
CA ASN A 50 3.41 -7.43 -11.75
C ASN A 50 3.81 -6.44 -10.67
N TYR A 51 2.87 -6.00 -9.82
CA TYR A 51 3.15 -5.03 -8.77
C TYR A 51 2.07 -5.00 -7.70
N LEU A 52 2.44 -4.44 -6.55
CA LEU A 52 1.52 -3.96 -5.53
C LEU A 52 1.68 -2.46 -5.32
N SER A 53 0.64 -1.80 -4.84
CA SER A 53 0.60 -0.36 -4.57
C SER A 53 -0.02 -0.07 -3.21
N VAL A 54 0.72 0.65 -2.35
CA VAL A 54 0.30 1.03 -1.00
C VAL A 54 0.17 2.55 -0.91
N SER A 55 -0.83 3.03 -0.18
CA SER A 55 -1.00 4.44 0.17
C SER A 55 -1.28 4.58 1.66
N PHE A 56 -1.12 5.78 2.20
CA PHE A 56 -1.31 6.10 3.62
C PHE A 56 -2.39 7.16 3.84
N TRP A 57 -3.03 7.59 2.76
CA TRP A 57 -4.02 8.66 2.75
C TRP A 57 -5.29 8.19 2.04
N SER A 58 -6.39 8.88 2.33
CA SER A 58 -7.63 8.74 1.58
C SER A 58 -7.44 9.28 0.16
N ALA A 59 -8.32 8.82 -0.74
CA ALA A 59 -8.45 9.34 -2.09
C ALA A 59 -9.93 9.73 -2.26
N GLY A 60 -10.20 10.83 -2.95
CA GLY A 60 -11.54 11.42 -3.06
C GLY A 60 -12.59 10.47 -3.62
N GLU A 61 -13.87 10.86 -3.50
CA GLU A 61 -15.04 10.01 -3.78
C GLU A 61 -15.23 9.59 -5.25
N ALA A 62 -14.46 10.14 -6.19
CA ALA A 62 -14.73 10.00 -7.61
C ALA A 62 -14.19 8.69 -8.22
N SER A 63 -14.90 7.56 -8.05
CA SER A 63 -14.87 6.32 -8.88
C SER A 63 -13.54 5.59 -9.17
N ASN A 64 -12.38 6.23 -9.00
CA ASN A 64 -11.07 5.74 -9.34
C ASN A 64 -10.35 5.33 -8.07
N LYS A 65 -10.13 4.02 -7.98
CA LYS A 65 -9.60 3.31 -6.81
C LYS A 65 -8.14 3.67 -6.53
N THR A 66 -7.45 4.32 -7.47
CA THR A 66 -6.02 4.60 -7.42
C THR A 66 -5.75 5.87 -6.58
N PRO A 67 -5.00 5.77 -5.47
CA PRO A 67 -4.69 6.92 -4.64
C PRO A 67 -3.74 7.90 -5.36
N ASN A 68 -3.83 9.18 -5.02
CA ASN A 68 -2.99 10.24 -5.60
C ASN A 68 -1.50 10.08 -5.24
N ILE A 69 -1.21 9.50 -4.08
CA ILE A 69 0.14 9.21 -3.61
C ILE A 69 0.22 7.73 -3.28
N CYS A 70 1.14 7.02 -3.92
CA CYS A 70 1.37 5.61 -3.61
C CYS A 70 2.83 5.20 -3.79
N ILE A 71 3.23 4.19 -3.01
CA ILE A 71 4.46 3.45 -3.22
C ILE A 71 4.12 2.15 -3.95
N GLU A 72 4.77 1.93 -5.09
CA GLU A 72 4.64 0.71 -5.89
C GLU A 72 5.88 -0.15 -5.76
N ILE A 73 5.66 -1.45 -5.57
CA ILE A 73 6.71 -2.47 -5.50
C ILE A 73 6.40 -3.51 -6.58
N THR A 74 7.31 -3.67 -7.54
CA THR A 74 7.14 -4.63 -8.64
C THR A 74 7.44 -6.06 -8.21
N ASN A 75 7.05 -7.05 -9.01
CA ASN A 75 7.43 -8.45 -8.82
C ASN A 75 8.95 -8.70 -9.01
N LYS A 76 9.70 -7.69 -9.44
CA LYS A 76 11.17 -7.65 -9.43
C LYS A 76 11.75 -6.96 -8.20
N ARG A 77 10.89 -6.53 -7.26
CA ARG A 77 11.19 -5.77 -6.04
C ARG A 77 11.71 -4.35 -6.29
N GLU A 78 11.56 -3.83 -7.50
CA GLU A 78 11.85 -2.43 -7.80
C GLU A 78 10.80 -1.55 -7.11
N THR A 79 11.23 -0.44 -6.53
CA THR A 79 10.34 0.45 -5.76
C THR A 79 10.29 1.83 -6.37
N ARG A 80 9.07 2.38 -6.49
CA ARG A 80 8.85 3.76 -6.92
C ARG A 80 7.73 4.40 -6.12
N VAL A 81 7.85 5.70 -5.88
CA VAL A 81 6.73 6.52 -5.39
C VAL A 81 6.13 7.25 -6.56
N ILE A 82 4.82 7.26 -6.65
CA ILE A 82 4.05 7.94 -7.70
C ILE A 82 3.17 9.00 -7.03
N LEU A 83 3.28 10.22 -7.54
CA LEU A 83 2.35 11.32 -7.29
C LEU A 83 1.55 11.53 -8.57
N SER A 84 0.23 11.38 -8.54
CA SER A 84 -0.62 11.54 -9.72
C SER A 84 -1.96 12.22 -9.42
N ALA A 85 -2.27 13.24 -10.21
CA ALA A 85 -3.54 13.97 -10.21
C ALA A 85 -4.44 13.57 -11.39
N LYS A 86 -4.38 12.30 -11.82
CA LYS A 86 -5.05 11.81 -13.05
C LYS A 86 -6.53 12.22 -13.14
N ASP A 87 -7.23 12.23 -12.01
CA ASP A 87 -8.68 12.50 -11.94
C ASP A 87 -9.02 13.69 -11.04
N SER A 88 -8.04 14.48 -10.64
CA SER A 88 -8.25 15.65 -9.77
C SER A 88 -7.24 16.75 -10.08
N GLU A 89 -7.58 17.61 -11.04
CA GLU A 89 -6.73 18.75 -11.41
C GLU A 89 -6.50 19.69 -10.22
N GLY A 90 -7.48 19.80 -9.30
CA GLY A 90 -7.36 20.58 -8.07
C GLY A 90 -6.25 20.08 -7.12
N THR A 91 -5.82 18.83 -7.24
CA THR A 91 -4.75 18.24 -6.41
C THR A 91 -3.35 18.51 -7.00
N ILE A 92 -3.24 19.04 -8.23
CA ILE A 92 -1.95 19.30 -8.90
C ILE A 92 -1.02 20.21 -8.08
N PRO A 93 -1.46 21.36 -7.53
CA PRO A 93 -0.58 22.24 -6.77
C PRO A 93 0.04 21.55 -5.55
N PHE A 94 -0.75 20.75 -4.83
CA PHE A 94 -0.29 19.97 -3.69
C PHE A 94 0.75 18.91 -4.08
N LEU A 95 0.52 18.16 -5.17
CA LEU A 95 1.48 17.15 -5.62
C LEU A 95 2.78 17.77 -6.15
N GLN A 96 2.67 18.94 -6.79
CA GLN A 96 3.84 19.70 -7.21
C GLN A 96 4.65 20.17 -6.00
N GLU A 97 4.00 20.72 -4.99
CA GLU A 97 4.67 21.15 -3.76
C GLU A 97 5.31 19.97 -3.02
N THR A 98 4.61 18.84 -2.95
CA THR A 98 5.15 17.57 -2.43
C THR A 98 6.43 17.17 -3.16
N ALA A 99 6.41 17.18 -4.50
CA ALA A 99 7.58 16.83 -5.32
C ALA A 99 8.75 17.81 -5.15
N ASN A 100 8.48 19.07 -4.80
CA ASN A 100 9.50 20.09 -4.55
C ASN A 100 10.11 19.98 -3.16
N LYS A 101 9.31 19.62 -2.15
CA LYS A 101 9.74 19.50 -0.74
C LYS A 101 10.44 18.18 -0.46
N CYS A 102 10.02 17.10 -1.10
CA CYS A 102 10.67 15.80 -0.99
C CYS A 102 11.79 15.66 -2.04
N THR A 103 12.84 14.91 -1.72
CA THR A 103 13.97 14.74 -2.64
C THR A 103 13.76 13.56 -3.60
N GLY A 104 14.30 13.67 -4.82
CA GLY A 104 14.37 12.55 -5.78
C GLY A 104 13.15 12.37 -6.69
N TYR A 105 12.14 13.25 -6.63
CA TYR A 105 11.02 13.25 -7.56
C TYR A 105 11.40 13.89 -8.89
N ARG A 106 11.05 13.23 -10.00
CA ARG A 106 11.10 13.80 -11.35
C ARG A 106 9.70 13.98 -11.89
N LYS A 107 9.46 15.07 -12.62
CA LYS A 107 8.20 15.29 -13.33
C LYS A 107 8.10 14.30 -14.50
N ILE A 108 6.99 13.56 -14.58
CA ILE A 108 6.72 12.60 -15.65
C ILE A 108 5.84 13.22 -16.73
N ASN A 109 4.84 14.00 -16.32
CA ASN A 109 3.97 14.77 -17.22
C ASN A 109 3.35 15.96 -16.46
N LYS A 110 2.32 16.61 -17.03
CA LYS A 110 1.69 17.80 -16.43
C LYS A 110 1.09 17.57 -15.03
N SER A 111 0.67 16.34 -14.71
CA SER A 111 -0.07 16.00 -13.50
C SER A 111 0.53 14.79 -12.76
N ALA A 112 1.79 14.45 -13.02
CA ALA A 112 2.44 13.32 -12.38
C ALA A 112 3.95 13.50 -12.14
N TRP A 113 4.41 13.00 -11.00
CA TRP A 113 5.80 12.95 -10.58
C TRP A 113 6.13 11.56 -10.03
N GLN A 114 7.42 11.21 -10.07
CA GLN A 114 7.87 9.89 -9.65
C GLN A 114 9.24 9.96 -8.99
N LYS A 115 9.40 9.25 -7.88
CA LYS A 115 10.70 8.95 -7.24
C LYS A 115 10.99 7.48 -7.46
N ASN A 116 12.21 7.13 -7.89
CA ASN A 116 12.65 5.74 -8.02
C ASN A 116 13.74 5.45 -7.00
N TYR A 117 13.59 4.36 -6.27
CA TYR A 117 14.65 3.86 -5.42
C TYR A 117 15.63 3.01 -6.22
N GLN A 118 16.90 3.03 -5.83
CA GLN A 118 17.93 2.19 -6.43
C GLN A 118 18.03 0.86 -5.68
N GLY A 119 18.17 -0.24 -6.42
CA GLY A 119 18.23 -1.58 -5.83
C GLY A 119 16.85 -2.20 -5.61
N ILE A 120 16.82 -3.25 -4.79
CA ILE A 120 15.67 -4.17 -4.65
C ILE A 120 15.27 -4.43 -3.20
N ASP A 121 15.83 -3.67 -2.26
CA ASP A 121 15.47 -3.74 -0.84
C ASP A 121 14.23 -2.87 -0.57
N TYR A 122 13.10 -3.38 -1.07
CA TYR A 122 11.84 -2.66 -1.07
C TYR A 122 11.29 -2.36 0.35
N LEU A 123 11.67 -3.12 1.37
CA LEU A 123 11.29 -2.84 2.76
C LEU A 123 12.11 -1.68 3.32
N ALA A 124 13.42 -1.62 3.03
CA ALA A 124 14.24 -0.46 3.37
C ALA A 124 13.76 0.81 2.63
N HIS A 125 13.36 0.68 1.37
CA HIS A 125 12.77 1.80 0.61
C HIS A 125 11.44 2.28 1.20
N LEU A 126 10.59 1.34 1.62
CA LEU A 126 9.33 1.66 2.30
C LEU A 126 9.61 2.35 3.64
N GLU A 127 10.58 1.87 4.42
CA GLU A 127 11.00 2.50 5.68
C GLU A 127 11.52 3.92 5.47
N SER A 128 12.41 4.12 4.50
CA SER A 128 12.91 5.45 4.11
C SER A 128 11.76 6.37 3.70
N PHE A 129 10.83 5.92 2.86
CA PHE A 129 9.64 6.70 2.51
C PHE A 129 8.82 7.12 3.74
N LEU A 130 8.58 6.19 4.67
CA LEU A 130 7.80 6.44 5.89
C LEU A 130 8.49 7.42 6.84
N ASN A 131 9.82 7.45 6.88
CA ASN A 131 10.59 8.29 7.79
C ASN A 131 10.97 9.65 7.19
N GLU A 132 11.06 9.75 5.86
CA GLU A 132 11.54 10.96 5.16
C GLU A 132 10.39 11.69 4.45
N ASP A 133 9.70 11.02 3.53
CA ASP A 133 8.72 11.65 2.65
C ASP A 133 7.34 11.77 3.34
N LYS A 134 6.89 10.73 4.04
CA LYS A 134 5.54 10.70 4.65
C LYS A 134 5.29 11.88 5.62
N PRO A 135 6.18 12.22 6.56
CA PRO A 135 5.94 13.33 7.48
C PRO A 135 5.81 14.70 6.78
N ILE A 136 6.56 14.89 5.68
CA ILE A 136 6.46 16.09 4.85
C ILE A 136 5.10 16.15 4.17
N ILE A 137 4.65 15.02 3.60
CA ILE A 137 3.35 14.91 2.94
C ILE A 137 2.22 15.15 3.94
N ASP A 138 2.29 14.56 5.13
CA ASP A 138 1.28 14.76 6.19
C ASP A 138 1.16 16.25 6.53
N SER A 139 2.28 16.94 6.74
CA SER A 139 2.30 18.39 7.02
C SER A 139 1.75 19.24 5.86
N LEU A 140 1.98 18.82 4.61
CA LEU A 140 1.40 19.48 3.43
C LEU A 140 -0.11 19.26 3.32
N ILE A 141 -0.62 18.09 3.70
CA ILE A 141 -2.07 17.83 3.73
C ILE A 141 -2.74 18.74 4.76
N GLU A 142 -2.17 18.85 5.97
CA GLU A 142 -2.69 19.72 7.03
C GLU A 142 -2.69 21.20 6.62
N SER A 143 -1.65 21.66 5.93
CA SER A 143 -1.48 23.07 5.60
C SER A 143 -2.17 23.52 4.32
N MET A 144 -2.37 22.61 3.36
CA MET A 144 -2.93 22.93 2.05
C MET A 144 -4.38 22.47 1.85
N ASP A 145 -4.89 21.56 2.70
CA ASP A 145 -6.22 20.94 2.57
C ASP A 145 -6.54 20.49 1.12
N PRO A 146 -5.70 19.63 0.52
CA PRO A 146 -5.85 19.27 -0.89
C PRO A 146 -7.16 18.52 -1.15
N PRO A 147 -7.88 18.85 -2.24
CA PRO A 147 -9.15 18.22 -2.53
C PRO A 147 -8.98 16.71 -2.73
N GLY A 148 -9.73 15.93 -1.96
CA GLY A 148 -9.77 14.48 -2.06
C GLY A 148 -8.53 13.75 -1.53
N VAL A 149 -7.61 14.41 -0.82
CA VAL A 149 -6.49 13.73 -0.15
C VAL A 149 -6.53 14.10 1.33
N GLY A 150 -6.69 13.11 2.19
CA GLY A 150 -6.78 13.32 3.63
C GLY A 150 -6.29 12.13 4.43
N PHE A 151 -6.43 12.21 5.75
CA PHE A 151 -6.02 11.14 6.65
C PHE A 151 -7.04 9.99 6.66
N LEU A 152 -6.54 8.80 6.95
CA LEU A 152 -7.36 7.63 7.26
C LEU A 152 -7.65 7.61 8.77
N ASP A 153 -8.70 6.90 9.16
CA ASP A 153 -9.12 6.77 10.55
C ASP A 153 -9.31 5.30 10.96
N ASP A 154 -9.66 5.09 12.24
CA ASP A 154 -9.91 3.76 12.79
C ASP A 154 -11.09 3.07 12.11
N ALA A 155 -12.16 3.80 11.78
CA ALA A 155 -13.31 3.23 11.09
C ALA A 155 -12.92 2.64 9.73
N PHE A 156 -12.11 3.36 8.95
CA PHE A 156 -11.54 2.87 7.70
C PHE A 156 -10.65 1.64 7.94
N HIS A 157 -9.76 1.71 8.93
CA HIS A 157 -8.83 0.63 9.23
C HIS A 157 -9.55 -0.65 9.66
N GLU A 158 -10.46 -0.58 10.62
CA GLU A 158 -11.30 -1.69 11.06
C GLU A 158 -12.07 -2.31 9.89
N GLN A 159 -12.68 -1.45 9.06
CA GLN A 159 -13.48 -1.92 7.94
C GLN A 159 -12.65 -2.68 6.90
N TYR A 160 -11.48 -2.19 6.51
CA TYR A 160 -10.75 -2.74 5.36
C TYR A 160 -9.54 -3.60 5.73
N VAL A 161 -8.79 -3.24 6.77
CA VAL A 161 -7.70 -4.08 7.28
C VAL A 161 -8.26 -5.28 8.02
N GLY A 162 -9.37 -5.12 8.76
CA GLY A 162 -10.08 -6.22 9.41
C GLY A 162 -10.46 -7.34 8.44
N ARG A 163 -10.98 -6.99 7.25
CA ARG A 163 -11.29 -7.97 6.17
C ARG A 163 -10.08 -8.80 5.75
N ILE A 164 -8.89 -8.20 5.70
CA ILE A 164 -7.66 -8.92 5.35
C ILE A 164 -7.26 -9.87 6.48
N ILE A 165 -7.34 -9.42 7.73
CA ILE A 165 -7.06 -10.26 8.90
C ILE A 165 -7.96 -11.51 8.88
N ASP A 166 -9.27 -11.32 8.65
CA ASP A 166 -10.23 -12.41 8.52
C ASP A 166 -9.90 -13.36 7.37
N GLN A 167 -9.57 -12.80 6.20
CA GLN A 167 -9.23 -13.62 5.03
C GLN A 167 -7.96 -14.44 5.26
N ARG A 168 -6.99 -13.90 5.99
CA ARG A 168 -5.78 -14.62 6.38
C ARG A 168 -6.06 -15.73 7.37
N ALA A 169 -6.93 -15.50 8.36
CA ALA A 169 -7.35 -16.53 9.31
C ALA A 169 -8.02 -17.71 8.58
N LYS A 170 -8.93 -17.44 7.64
CA LYS A 170 -9.58 -18.46 6.79
C LYS A 170 -8.58 -19.28 5.98
N ARG A 171 -7.56 -18.63 5.40
CA ARG A 171 -6.51 -19.32 4.63
C ARG A 171 -5.66 -20.25 5.48
N ARG A 172 -5.30 -19.84 6.71
CA ARG A 172 -4.54 -20.68 7.66
C ARG A 172 -5.35 -21.92 8.06
N GLN A 173 -6.63 -21.76 8.35
CA GLN A 173 -7.52 -22.87 8.68
C GLN A 173 -7.69 -23.85 7.51
N SER A 174 -7.89 -23.35 6.29
CA SER A 174 -7.97 -24.20 5.09
C SER A 174 -6.69 -25.00 4.86
N PHE A 175 -5.52 -24.40 5.08
CA PHE A 175 -4.25 -25.09 4.96
C PHE A 175 -4.09 -26.20 6.02
N ASN A 176 -4.41 -25.91 7.27
CA ASN A 176 -4.35 -26.89 8.37
C ASN A 176 -5.35 -28.05 8.17
N SER A 177 -6.53 -27.79 7.62
CA SER A 177 -7.54 -28.82 7.32
C SER A 177 -7.14 -29.77 6.19
N LYS A 178 -6.15 -29.41 5.36
CA LYS A 178 -5.65 -30.20 4.23
C LYS A 178 -4.35 -30.95 4.55
N ALA A 179 -3.78 -30.77 5.75
CA ALA A 179 -2.62 -31.54 6.18
C ALA A 179 -3.03 -33.02 6.33
N PRO A 180 -2.27 -33.97 5.77
CA PRO A 180 -2.61 -35.39 5.86
C PRO A 180 -2.64 -35.82 7.32
N VAL A 181 -3.75 -36.39 7.76
CA VAL A 181 -3.85 -37.07 9.06
C VAL A 181 -2.85 -38.22 9.02
N VAL A 182 -1.73 -38.07 9.71
CA VAL A 182 -0.79 -39.17 9.96
C VAL A 182 -1.55 -40.21 10.77
N ARG A 183 -2.10 -41.23 10.09
CA ARG A 183 -2.67 -42.40 10.76
C ARG A 183 -1.54 -43.06 11.51
N LYS A 184 -1.55 -42.96 12.84
CA LYS A 184 -0.70 -43.77 13.71
C LYS A 184 -1.03 -45.23 13.41
N ILE A 185 -0.09 -45.94 12.80
CA ILE A 185 -0.14 -47.40 12.72
C ILE A 185 0.22 -47.88 14.14
N SER A 186 -0.80 -48.25 14.90
CA SER A 186 -0.64 -49.00 16.15
C SER A 186 -0.07 -50.38 15.81
N LYS A 187 1.06 -50.71 16.44
CA LYS A 187 1.72 -52.02 16.37
C LYS A 187 0.88 -53.09 17.06
#